data_AF-A0A087M4L6-F1
#
_entry.id   AF-A0A087M4L6-F1
#
_cell.length_a   1.000
_cell.length_b   1.000
_cell.length_c   1.000
_cell.angle_alpha   90.00
_cell.angle_beta   90.00
_cell.angle_gamma   90.00
#
_symmetry.space_group_name_H-M   'P 1'
#
loop_
_entity.id
_entity.type
_entity.pdbx_description
1 polymer ?
#
loop_
_entity_poly.entity_id
_entity_poly.type
_entity_poly.pdbx_seq_one_letter_code
_entity_poly.pdbx_strand_id
1 'polypeptide(L)'
;MTTDDLKRLLTRQTLFRLDAILSPRLVPILYALGLASILLWAVSHFFFRFGSSFGDGLWGLLEIAVFGLAALVALRIGCEALLVWFKAHEATGETVNRSRYSASLLDEVRDAIRDLAEHGEATDYAEADEYYTPATEPPPHVTPDGDIRREPSTTAGEPFKPKRTAKRTPPTSPIT
;
A
#
# COMPACT_ATOMS: atom_id res chain seq x y z
N MET A 1 27.32 -23.25 -9.10
CA MET A 1 26.55 -22.40 -8.17
C MET A 1 25.79 -23.33 -7.25
N THR A 2 26.08 -23.30 -5.95
CA THR A 2 25.50 -24.20 -4.95
C THR A 2 24.12 -23.71 -4.53
N THR A 3 23.24 -24.64 -4.17
CA THR A 3 21.86 -24.37 -3.72
C THR A 3 21.82 -23.41 -2.53
N ASP A 4 22.84 -23.40 -1.69
CA ASP A 4 22.96 -22.50 -0.56
C ASP A 4 23.18 -21.03 -0.97
N ASP A 5 23.88 -20.76 -2.07
CA ASP A 5 24.03 -19.41 -2.60
C ASP A 5 22.74 -18.90 -3.25
N LEU A 6 21.98 -19.77 -3.93
CA LEU A 6 20.62 -19.42 -4.36
C LEU A 6 19.74 -19.12 -3.15
N LYS A 7 19.79 -19.96 -2.12
CA LYS A 7 19.01 -19.78 -0.89
C LYS A 7 19.39 -18.47 -0.20
N ARG A 8 20.67 -18.10 -0.18
CA ARG A 8 21.21 -16.87 0.44
C ARG A 8 20.94 -15.62 -0.40
N LEU A 9 20.97 -15.71 -1.73
CA LEU A 9 20.61 -14.62 -2.66
C LEU A 9 19.10 -14.38 -2.71
N LEU A 10 18.29 -15.43 -2.63
CA LEU A 10 16.84 -15.33 -2.47
C LEU A 10 16.51 -14.75 -1.09
N THR A 11 17.08 -15.25 0.00
CA THR A 11 16.59 -14.89 1.35
C THR A 11 16.94 -13.49 1.87
N ARG A 12 18.02 -12.81 1.42
CA ARG A 12 18.56 -11.69 2.24
C ARG A 12 18.32 -10.26 1.79
N GLN A 13 18.11 -9.95 0.51
CA GLN A 13 18.12 -8.52 0.13
C GLN A 13 17.34 -8.16 -1.13
N THR A 14 17.16 -9.11 -2.04
CA THR A 14 16.42 -8.88 -3.30
C THR A 14 14.96 -9.29 -3.19
N LEU A 15 14.62 -10.34 -2.44
CA LEU A 15 13.21 -10.71 -2.20
C LEU A 15 12.45 -9.60 -1.46
N PHE A 16 12.99 -8.94 -0.43
CA PHE A 16 12.22 -7.90 0.28
C PHE A 16 11.82 -6.67 -0.56
N ARG A 17 12.57 -6.35 -1.62
CA ARG A 17 12.26 -5.23 -2.54
C ARG A 17 11.50 -5.66 -3.79
N LEU A 18 11.69 -6.91 -4.24
CA LEU A 18 10.90 -7.49 -5.32
C LEU A 18 9.52 -7.92 -4.81
N ASP A 19 9.40 -8.50 -3.62
CA ASP A 19 8.14 -8.98 -3.04
C ASP A 19 7.11 -7.84 -2.88
N ALA A 20 7.56 -6.66 -2.46
CA ALA A 20 6.71 -5.46 -2.36
C ALA A 20 6.19 -4.93 -3.73
N ILE A 21 6.89 -5.22 -4.83
CA ILE A 21 6.53 -4.75 -6.20
C ILE A 21 5.89 -5.88 -7.03
N LEU A 22 6.24 -7.12 -6.74
CA LEU A 22 5.79 -8.32 -7.43
C LEU A 22 4.48 -8.84 -6.82
N SER A 23 4.23 -8.63 -5.51
CA SER A 23 2.97 -8.98 -4.82
C SER A 23 1.70 -8.61 -5.61
N PRO A 24 1.50 -7.37 -6.11
CA PRO A 24 0.27 -7.02 -6.83
C PRO A 24 0.15 -7.68 -8.21
N ARG A 25 1.25 -8.17 -8.81
CA ARG A 25 1.26 -8.77 -10.16
C ARG A 25 1.48 -10.27 -10.18
N LEU A 26 1.93 -10.86 -9.08
CA LEU A 26 2.24 -12.29 -9.01
C LEU A 26 0.98 -13.12 -9.06
N VAL A 27 -0.07 -12.74 -8.32
CA VAL A 27 -1.34 -13.48 -8.28
C VAL A 27 -2.00 -13.63 -9.66
N PRO A 28 -2.20 -12.57 -10.47
CA PRO A 28 -2.78 -12.75 -11.81
C PRO A 28 -1.89 -13.58 -12.74
N ILE A 29 -0.56 -13.47 -12.66
CA ILE A 29 0.37 -14.28 -13.45
C ILE A 29 0.27 -15.75 -13.06
N LEU A 30 0.25 -16.05 -11.76
CA LEU A 30 0.18 -17.40 -11.22
C LEU A 30 -1.17 -18.05 -11.52
N TYR A 31 -2.25 -17.27 -11.48
CA TYR A 31 -3.57 -17.73 -11.91
C TYR A 31 -3.60 -18.09 -13.40
N ALA A 32 -3.04 -17.24 -14.27
CA ALA A 32 -2.95 -17.51 -15.70
C ALA A 32 -2.09 -18.75 -16.00
N LEU A 33 -0.94 -18.89 -15.33
CA LEU A 33 -0.07 -20.06 -15.43
C LEU A 33 -0.75 -21.32 -14.93
N GLY A 34 -1.46 -21.26 -13.80
CA GLY A 34 -2.23 -22.37 -13.26
C GLY A 34 -3.34 -22.81 -14.22
N LEU A 35 -4.09 -21.85 -14.79
CA LEU A 35 -5.09 -22.14 -15.81
C LEU A 35 -4.48 -22.78 -17.06
N ALA A 36 -3.37 -22.23 -17.57
CA ALA A 36 -2.67 -22.79 -18.71
C ALA A 36 -2.18 -24.22 -18.44
N SER A 37 -1.68 -24.48 -17.23
CA SER A 37 -1.22 -25.79 -16.80
C SER A 37 -2.37 -26.80 -16.74
N ILE A 38 -3.52 -26.42 -16.16
CA ILE A 38 -4.71 -27.26 -16.10
C ILE A 38 -5.24 -27.55 -17.51
N LEU A 39 -5.28 -26.53 -18.38
CA LEU A 39 -5.73 -26.68 -19.76
C LEU A 39 -4.83 -27.64 -20.54
N LEU A 40 -3.51 -27.45 -20.47
CA LEU A 40 -2.54 -28.29 -21.16
C LEU A 40 -2.58 -29.73 -20.64
N TRP A 41 -2.71 -29.90 -19.32
CA TRP A 41 -2.92 -31.21 -18.70
C TRP A 41 -4.19 -31.88 -19.22
N ALA A 42 -5.33 -31.17 -19.23
CA ALA A 42 -6.61 -31.72 -19.66
C ALA A 42 -6.56 -32.17 -21.13
N VAL A 43 -5.97 -31.37 -22.02
CA VAL A 43 -5.81 -31.71 -23.44
C VAL A 43 -4.89 -32.91 -23.60
N SER A 44 -3.72 -32.91 -22.95
CA SER A 44 -2.77 -34.02 -23.01
C SER A 44 -3.39 -35.32 -22.48
N HIS A 45 -4.10 -35.25 -21.35
CA HIS A 45 -4.76 -36.39 -20.72
C HIS A 45 -5.88 -36.94 -21.60
N PHE A 46 -6.68 -36.06 -22.21
CA PHE A 46 -7.74 -36.45 -23.14
C PHE A 46 -7.19 -37.27 -24.29
N PHE A 47 -6.18 -36.76 -25.02
CA PHE A 47 -5.60 -37.47 -26.16
C PHE A 47 -4.90 -38.78 -25.75
N PHE A 48 -4.22 -38.79 -24.60
CA PHE A 48 -3.54 -40.00 -24.12
C PHE A 48 -4.54 -41.11 -23.76
N ARG A 49 -5.63 -40.77 -23.07
CA ARG A 49 -6.70 -41.71 -22.72
C ARG A 49 -7.47 -42.19 -23.95
N PHE A 50 -7.83 -41.28 -24.85
CA PHE A 50 -8.56 -41.63 -26.08
C PHE A 50 -7.73 -42.45 -27.07
N GLY A 51 -6.41 -42.23 -27.10
CA GLY A 51 -5.49 -43.00 -27.94
C GLY A 51 -5.33 -44.46 -27.50
N SER A 52 -5.59 -44.75 -26.22
CA SER A 52 -5.52 -46.10 -25.65
C SER A 52 -6.71 -46.96 -26.06
N SER A 53 -7.93 -46.46 -25.79
CA SER A 53 -9.18 -47.11 -26.17
C SER A 53 -10.36 -46.12 -26.07
N PHE A 54 -11.47 -46.44 -26.73
CA PHE A 54 -12.68 -45.60 -26.63
C PHE A 54 -13.27 -45.59 -25.20
N GLY A 55 -13.23 -46.73 -24.50
CA GLY A 55 -13.70 -46.84 -23.12
C GLY A 55 -12.84 -46.03 -22.14
N ASP A 56 -11.52 -46.07 -22.31
CA ASP A 56 -10.59 -45.24 -21.53
C ASP A 56 -10.76 -43.75 -21.83
N GLY A 57 -11.10 -43.40 -23.06
CA GLY A 57 -11.46 -42.03 -23.43
C GLY A 57 -12.68 -41.50 -22.66
N LEU A 58 -13.73 -42.32 -22.55
CA LEU A 58 -14.94 -41.95 -21.81
C LEU A 58 -14.67 -41.81 -20.31
N TRP A 59 -13.88 -42.73 -19.74
CA TRP A 59 -13.40 -42.63 -18.36
C TRP A 59 -12.48 -41.41 -18.15
N GLY A 60 -11.60 -41.13 -19.11
CA GLY A 60 -10.73 -39.96 -19.12
C GLY A 60 -11.50 -38.64 -19.12
N LEU A 61 -12.64 -38.57 -19.80
CA LEU A 61 -13.51 -37.40 -19.78
C LEU A 61 -14.09 -37.15 -18.38
N LEU A 62 -14.51 -38.22 -17.69
CA LEU A 62 -14.97 -38.15 -16.31
C LEU A 62 -13.83 -37.72 -15.37
N GLU A 63 -12.62 -38.26 -15.55
CA GLU A 63 -11.44 -37.85 -14.80
C GLU A 63 -11.13 -36.36 -14.99
N ILE A 64 -11.15 -35.85 -16.23
CA ILE A 64 -10.95 -34.43 -16.50
C ILE A 64 -12.04 -33.59 -15.84
N ALA A 65 -13.29 -34.03 -15.86
CA ALA A 65 -14.38 -33.32 -15.21
C ALA A 65 -14.18 -33.23 -13.69
N VAL A 66 -13.80 -34.33 -13.04
CA VAL A 66 -13.61 -34.38 -11.58
C VAL A 66 -12.30 -33.70 -11.16
N PHE A 67 -11.17 -34.16 -11.69
CA PHE A 67 -9.84 -33.67 -11.32
C PHE A 67 -9.56 -32.28 -11.89
N GLY A 68 -10.06 -31.96 -13.09
CA GLY A 68 -9.94 -30.62 -13.66
C GLY A 68 -10.72 -29.59 -12.85
N LEU A 69 -11.95 -29.91 -12.43
CA LEU A 69 -12.73 -29.02 -11.56
C LEU A 69 -12.09 -28.93 -10.16
N ALA A 70 -11.65 -30.05 -9.59
CA ALA A 70 -10.91 -30.05 -8.32
C ALA A 70 -9.62 -29.21 -8.42
N ALA A 71 -8.89 -29.28 -9.53
CA ALA A 71 -7.70 -28.46 -9.78
C ALA A 71 -8.03 -26.97 -9.90
N LEU A 72 -9.17 -26.61 -10.51
CA LEU A 72 -9.64 -25.22 -10.54
C LEU A 72 -9.97 -24.69 -9.13
N VAL A 73 -10.61 -25.51 -8.30
CA VAL A 73 -10.90 -25.16 -6.89
C VAL A 73 -9.60 -25.02 -6.09
N ALA A 74 -8.67 -25.98 -6.24
CA ALA A 74 -7.36 -25.92 -5.60
C ALA A 74 -6.57 -24.67 -6.04
N LEU A 75 -6.61 -24.33 -7.33
CA LEU A 75 -5.98 -23.11 -7.86
C LEU A 75 -6.60 -21.86 -7.24
N ARG A 76 -7.93 -21.82 -7.08
CA ARG A 76 -8.62 -20.70 -6.41
C ARG A 76 -8.19 -20.55 -4.96
N ILE A 77 -8.26 -21.64 -4.20
CA ILE A 77 -7.85 -21.66 -2.80
C ILE A 77 -6.38 -21.26 -2.67
N GLY A 78 -5.51 -21.77 -3.55
CA GLY A 78 -4.10 -21.41 -3.58
C GLY A 78 -3.86 -19.93 -3.83
N CYS A 79 -4.56 -19.31 -4.78
CA CYS A 79 -4.45 -17.88 -5.07
C CYS A 79 -4.95 -17.02 -3.91
N GLU A 80 -6.07 -17.39 -3.28
CA GLU A 80 -6.61 -16.69 -2.11
C GLU A 80 -5.70 -16.82 -0.90
N ALA A 81 -5.18 -18.02 -0.63
CA ALA A 81 -4.20 -18.25 0.42
C ALA A 81 -2.94 -17.41 0.20
N LEU A 82 -2.48 -17.29 -1.05
CA LEU A 82 -1.34 -16.44 -1.40
C LEU A 82 -1.63 -14.97 -1.11
N LEU A 83 -2.81 -14.47 -1.48
CA LEU A 83 -3.24 -13.10 -1.18
C LEU A 83 -3.30 -12.84 0.33
N VAL A 84 -3.86 -13.77 1.10
CA VAL A 84 -3.93 -13.67 2.56
C VAL A 84 -2.52 -13.70 3.17
N TRP A 85 -1.65 -14.55 2.65
CA TRP A 85 -0.25 -14.65 3.08
C TRP A 85 0.52 -13.35 2.80
N PHE A 86 0.45 -12.83 1.58
CA PHE A 86 1.08 -11.54 1.25
C PHE A 86 0.53 -10.41 2.11
N LYS A 87 -0.79 -10.34 2.32
CA LYS A 87 -1.42 -9.36 3.21
C LYS A 87 -0.92 -9.46 4.64
N ALA A 88 -0.74 -10.67 5.17
CA ALA A 88 -0.18 -10.88 6.51
C ALA A 88 1.29 -10.46 6.61
N HIS A 89 2.07 -10.65 5.54
CA HIS A 89 3.48 -10.27 5.49
C HIS A 89 3.73 -8.78 5.19
N GLU A 90 2.84 -8.10 4.47
CA GLU A 90 2.88 -6.63 4.30
C GLU A 90 2.79 -5.91 5.66
N ALA A 91 1.91 -6.37 6.56
CA ALA A 91 1.79 -5.84 7.93
C ALA A 91 3.09 -5.98 8.74
N THR A 92 3.90 -7.00 8.43
CA THR A 92 5.20 -7.21 9.09
C THR A 92 6.28 -6.27 8.52
N GLY A 93 6.22 -5.92 7.23
CA GLY A 93 7.15 -4.97 6.60
C GLY A 93 7.00 -3.54 7.09
N GLU A 94 5.76 -3.10 7.37
CA GLU A 94 5.47 -1.73 7.80
C GLU A 94 5.98 -1.43 9.21
N THR A 95 5.97 -2.42 10.11
CA THR A 95 6.55 -2.28 11.45
C THR A 95 8.08 -2.14 11.43
N VAL A 96 8.76 -2.81 10.49
CA VAL A 96 10.23 -2.71 10.32
C VAL A 96 10.64 -1.39 9.65
N ASN A 97 9.82 -0.85 8.76
CA ASN A 97 10.09 0.45 8.14
C ASN A 97 9.83 1.58 9.17
N ARG A 98 8.73 1.50 9.92
CA ARG A 98 8.42 2.44 11.00
C ARG A 98 9.48 2.44 12.10
N SER A 99 10.03 1.29 12.46
CA SER A 99 11.09 1.21 13.49
C SER A 99 12.39 1.88 13.06
N ARG A 100 12.74 1.83 11.76
CA ARG A 100 13.90 2.54 11.20
C ARG A 100 13.68 4.05 11.12
N TYR A 101 12.50 4.49 10.69
CA TYR A 101 12.14 5.92 10.70
C TYR A 101 12.06 6.49 12.12
N SER A 102 11.53 5.74 13.09
CA SER A 102 11.53 6.20 14.48
C SER A 102 12.93 6.26 15.08
N ALA A 103 13.84 5.35 14.68
CA ALA A 103 15.22 5.39 15.13
C ALA A 103 15.97 6.62 14.59
N SER A 104 15.75 7.00 13.31
CA SER A 104 16.40 8.20 12.76
C SER A 104 15.78 9.50 13.30
N LEU A 105 14.46 9.56 13.49
CA LEU A 105 13.81 10.75 14.06
C LEU A 105 14.19 10.97 15.53
N LEU A 106 14.32 9.90 16.33
CA LEU A 106 14.78 10.04 17.71
C LEU A 106 16.24 10.47 17.80
N ASP A 107 17.06 10.08 16.83
CA ASP A 107 18.46 10.50 16.75
C ASP A 107 18.56 11.98 16.31
N GLU A 108 17.78 12.40 15.32
CA GLU A 108 17.68 13.80 14.87
C GLU A 108 17.13 14.72 15.98
N VAL A 109 16.09 14.30 16.71
CA VAL A 109 15.56 15.06 17.86
C VAL A 109 16.58 15.13 18.99
N ARG A 110 17.33 14.04 19.25
CA ARG A 110 18.40 14.03 20.25
C ARG A 110 19.54 14.97 19.86
N ASP A 111 19.90 15.01 18.59
CA ASP A 111 20.93 15.89 18.04
C ASP A 111 20.48 17.37 18.14
N ALA A 112 19.23 17.67 17.76
CA ALA A 112 18.66 19.01 17.91
C ALA A 112 18.60 19.48 19.38
N ILE A 113 18.30 18.58 20.32
CA ILE A 113 18.34 18.89 21.76
C ILE A 113 19.78 19.14 22.23
N ARG A 114 20.75 18.41 21.69
CA ARG A 114 22.18 18.61 22.00
C ARG A 114 22.64 19.98 21.50
N ASP A 115 22.27 20.33 20.28
CA ASP A 115 22.58 21.61 19.65
C ASP A 115 21.95 22.78 20.40
N LEU A 116 20.68 22.66 20.81
CA LEU A 116 20.01 23.68 21.64
C LEU A 116 20.64 23.84 23.03
N ALA A 117 21.16 22.75 23.61
CA ALA A 117 21.88 22.79 24.87
C ALA A 117 23.27 23.42 24.74
N GLU A 118 23.95 23.24 23.61
CA GLU A 118 25.22 23.92 23.31
C GLU A 118 25.03 25.42 22.99
N HIS A 119 23.86 25.81 22.46
CA HIS A 119 23.52 27.21 22.18
C HIS A 119 22.83 27.95 23.35
N GLY A 120 22.67 27.31 24.52
CA GLY A 120 21.91 27.83 25.66
C GLY A 120 22.63 28.83 26.58
N GLU A 121 23.83 29.31 26.25
CA GLU A 121 24.66 30.11 27.17
C GLU A 121 24.97 31.55 26.70
N ALA A 122 24.18 32.13 25.79
CA ALA A 122 24.41 33.51 25.33
C ALA A 122 23.18 34.32 24.88
N THR A 123 21.97 34.05 25.39
CA THR A 123 20.88 35.03 25.27
C THR A 123 20.84 35.91 26.51
N ASP A 124 21.49 37.06 26.38
CA ASP A 124 21.39 38.18 27.32
C ASP A 124 19.94 38.69 27.32
N TYR A 125 19.14 38.24 28.29
CA TYR A 125 17.73 38.64 28.46
C TYR A 125 17.57 40.08 29.00
N ALA A 126 18.63 40.88 29.04
CA ALA A 126 18.62 42.23 29.61
C ALA A 126 17.99 43.31 28.71
N GLU A 127 17.72 43.04 27.44
CA GLU A 127 17.27 44.06 26.46
C GLU A 127 15.73 44.09 26.22
N ALA A 128 14.96 43.19 26.84
CA ALA A 128 13.52 43.08 26.59
C ALA A 128 12.62 44.06 27.38
N ASP A 129 13.18 44.82 28.32
CA ASP A 129 12.42 45.72 29.20
C ASP A 129 12.18 47.13 28.62
N GLU A 130 12.73 47.47 27.45
CA GLU A 130 12.66 48.85 26.92
C GLU A 130 11.43 49.13 26.02
N TYR A 131 10.53 48.16 25.83
CA TYR A 131 9.35 48.30 24.94
C TYR A 131 7.99 48.27 25.66
N TYR A 132 7.91 48.75 26.89
CA TYR A 132 6.62 49.03 27.53
C TYR A 132 6.01 50.33 27.01
N THR A 133 5.31 50.26 25.87
CA THR A 133 4.35 51.31 25.48
C THR A 133 3.13 51.26 26.42
N PRO A 134 2.71 52.38 27.03
CA PRO A 134 1.55 52.43 27.92
C PRO A 134 0.27 51.93 27.23
N ALA A 135 -0.42 50.98 27.86
CA ALA A 135 -1.66 50.36 27.40
C ALA A 135 -2.86 51.35 27.45
N THR A 136 -2.85 52.36 26.58
CA THR A 136 -3.90 53.39 26.53
C THR A 136 -4.86 53.25 25.36
N GLU A 137 -4.69 52.23 24.51
CA GLU A 137 -5.59 52.01 23.37
C GLU A 137 -6.46 50.77 23.61
N PRO A 138 -7.79 50.92 23.70
CA PRO A 138 -8.69 49.77 23.86
C PRO A 138 -8.67 48.92 22.59
N PRO A 139 -8.69 47.58 22.71
CA PRO A 139 -8.77 46.69 21.56
C PRO A 139 -10.03 46.99 20.73
N PRO A 140 -9.99 46.87 19.39
CA PRO A 140 -11.13 47.15 18.54
C PRO A 140 -12.33 46.28 18.95
N HIS A 141 -13.45 46.93 19.24
CA HIS A 141 -14.70 46.26 19.60
C HIS A 141 -15.24 45.55 18.36
N VAL A 142 -15.10 44.22 18.31
CA VAL A 142 -15.84 43.40 17.35
C VAL A 142 -17.30 43.42 17.81
N THR A 143 -18.17 44.07 17.05
CA THR A 143 -19.62 43.96 17.24
C THR A 143 -20.04 42.54 16.87
N PRO A 144 -20.83 41.82 17.69
CA PRO A 144 -21.36 40.50 17.34
C PRO A 144 -22.52 40.57 16.32
N ASP A 145 -22.59 41.64 15.52
CA ASP A 145 -23.58 41.77 14.44
C ASP A 145 -23.08 41.02 13.22
N GLY A 146 -23.30 39.71 13.29
CA GLY A 146 -22.99 38.77 12.24
C GLY A 146 -22.87 37.40 12.85
N ASP A 147 -24.01 36.79 13.21
CA ASP A 147 -24.12 35.34 13.40
C ASP A 147 -23.62 34.64 12.13
N ILE A 148 -22.31 34.47 11.97
CA ILE A 148 -21.74 33.56 10.97
C ILE A 148 -21.89 32.17 11.56
N ARG A 149 -23.14 31.71 11.66
CA ARG A 149 -23.47 30.33 11.94
C ARG A 149 -23.00 29.53 10.73
N ARG A 150 -21.93 28.75 10.88
CA ARG A 150 -21.55 27.74 9.88
C ARG A 150 -22.69 26.74 9.76
N GLU A 151 -23.46 26.83 8.68
CA GLU A 151 -24.46 25.82 8.36
C GLU A 151 -23.78 24.51 7.95
N PRO A 152 -24.30 23.35 8.37
CA PRO A 152 -23.80 22.06 7.92
C PRO A 152 -23.98 21.92 6.40
N SER A 153 -23.00 21.33 5.72
CA SER A 153 -23.03 21.23 4.25
C SER A 153 -24.08 20.23 3.70
N THR A 154 -24.88 19.61 4.58
CA THR A 154 -25.86 18.58 4.26
C THR A 154 -27.02 18.60 5.26
N THR A 155 -28.24 18.40 4.75
CA THR A 155 -29.45 18.20 5.55
C THR A 155 -29.61 16.72 5.91
N ALA A 156 -30.19 16.44 7.08
CA ALA A 156 -30.45 15.06 7.52
C ALA A 156 -31.35 14.30 6.53
N GLY A 157 -30.88 13.16 6.03
CA GLY A 157 -31.60 12.31 5.08
C GLY A 157 -31.05 12.31 3.65
N GLU A 158 -30.12 13.21 3.31
CA GLU A 158 -29.47 13.21 1.99
C GLU A 158 -28.08 12.57 2.00
N PRO A 159 -27.72 11.77 0.98
CA PRO A 159 -26.36 11.27 0.83
C PRO A 159 -25.39 12.42 0.49
N PHE A 160 -24.28 12.51 1.23
CA PHE A 160 -23.25 13.52 1.04
C PHE A 160 -22.73 13.53 -0.42
N LYS A 161 -22.90 14.66 -1.12
CA LYS A 161 -22.35 14.87 -2.47
C LYS A 161 -21.07 15.70 -2.38
N PRO A 162 -19.89 15.14 -2.67
CA PRO A 162 -18.65 15.91 -2.68
C PRO A 162 -18.73 16.96 -3.80
N LYS A 163 -18.67 18.25 -3.44
CA LYS A 163 -18.46 19.33 -4.41
C LYS A 163 -17.09 19.12 -5.04
N ARG A 164 -17.05 18.85 -6.36
CA ARG A 164 -15.81 18.85 -7.14
C ARG A 164 -15.13 20.21 -6.97
N THR A 165 -13.95 20.23 -6.36
CA THR A 165 -13.05 21.37 -6.42
C THR A 165 -12.69 21.63 -7.88
N ALA A 166 -12.58 22.91 -8.25
CA ALA A 166 -12.42 23.36 -9.63
C ALA A 166 -11.27 22.61 -10.34
N LYS A 167 -11.52 22.11 -11.56
CA LYS A 167 -10.49 21.51 -12.42
C LYS A 167 -9.37 22.55 -12.62
N ARG A 168 -8.16 22.25 -12.17
CA ARG A 168 -6.95 22.98 -12.55
C ARG A 168 -6.74 22.77 -14.06
N THR A 169 -6.98 23.79 -14.86
CA THR A 169 -6.58 23.82 -16.28
C THR A 169 -5.06 23.99 -16.33
N PRO A 170 -4.30 23.11 -17.01
CA PRO A 170 -2.87 23.32 -17.20
C PRO A 170 -2.64 24.47 -18.19
N PRO A 171 -1.60 25.30 -18.01
CA PRO A 171 -1.27 26.38 -18.95
C PRO A 171 -0.74 25.82 -20.27
N THR A 172 -1.24 26.34 -21.39
CA THR A 172 -0.77 26.05 -22.75
C THR A 172 0.68 26.52 -22.91
N SER A 173 1.57 25.61 -23.28
CA SER A 173 2.95 25.92 -23.67
C SER A 173 2.96 26.61 -25.04
N PRO A 174 3.69 27.73 -25.24
CA PRO A 174 3.84 28.32 -26.56
C PRO A 174 4.69 27.41 -27.45
N ILE A 175 4.14 27.05 -28.60
CA ILE A 175 4.85 26.35 -29.68
C ILE A 175 5.89 27.34 -30.24
N THR A 176 7.15 26.94 -30.24
CA THR A 176 8.23 27.61 -30.99
C THR A 176 8.53 26.77 -32.22
#